data_AF-A0A7C3D001-F1
#
_entry.id   AF-A0A7C3D001-F1
#
_cell.length_a   1.000
_cell.length_b   1.000
_cell.length_c   1.000
_cell.angle_alpha   90.00
_cell.angle_beta   90.00
_cell.angle_gamma   90.00
#
_symmetry.space_group_name_H-M   'P 1'
#
loop_
_entity.id
_entity.type
_entity.pdbx_description
1 polymer ?
#
loop_
_entity_poly.entity_id
_entity_poly.type
_entity_poly.pdbx_seq_one_letter_code
_entity_poly.pdbx_strand_id
1 'polypeptide(L)'
;MNETVTKIAQTLQETEDKPIHQIHQICELIGEEETLAYLEKALLIENDGGLKTEKGDRKRSLGGVFFYLVRGGMTWSQRRRVFPYFSTEPKVNNKLAASPYKWSWRVADFKRFKRYQRGAGLVEIKVVGKPLKVIEKTQVTVVTMRSGEPPSLPKGLPAPPATPTVFLILIAAKQWRKVKPYIGDPTNKLIVRGWPVYDKKLGTITVLAQSTTSTLRERAKQADTGETGPIEGEDMPPSVEDELVPEVVDDTEIPQNQS
;
A
#
# COMPACT_ATOMS: atom_id res chain seq x y z
N MET A 1 40.59 -27.13 -0.85
CA MET A 1 39.35 -27.90 -0.68
C MET A 1 39.76 -29.25 -0.13
N ASN A 2 39.20 -29.65 1.01
CA ASN A 2 39.59 -30.88 1.70
C ASN A 2 39.15 -32.12 0.90
N GLU A 3 40.03 -33.10 0.71
CA GLU A 3 39.79 -34.31 -0.08
C GLU A 3 38.55 -35.08 0.40
N THR A 4 38.34 -35.12 1.72
CA THR A 4 37.18 -35.76 2.36
C THR A 4 35.87 -35.08 2.00
N VAL A 5 35.83 -33.75 1.93
CA VAL A 5 34.63 -32.97 1.57
C VAL A 5 34.22 -33.25 0.12
N THR A 6 35.19 -33.29 -0.80
CA THR A 6 34.95 -33.61 -2.21
C THR A 6 34.39 -35.02 -2.37
N LYS A 7 34.97 -36.01 -1.65
CA LYS A 7 34.50 -37.39 -1.65
C LYS A 7 33.06 -37.51 -1.16
N ILE A 8 32.72 -36.84 -0.06
CA ILE A 8 31.36 -36.84 0.49
C ILE A 8 30.39 -36.19 -0.48
N ALA A 9 30.70 -35.00 -1.02
CA ALA A 9 29.84 -34.30 -1.97
C ALA A 9 29.57 -35.13 -3.24
N GLN A 10 30.60 -35.79 -3.78
CA GLN A 10 30.45 -36.70 -4.93
C GLN A 10 29.57 -37.90 -4.60
N THR A 11 29.74 -38.51 -3.42
CA THR A 11 28.94 -39.66 -3.00
C THR A 11 27.47 -39.28 -2.81
N LEU A 12 27.21 -38.08 -2.30
CA LEU A 12 25.86 -37.55 -2.10
C LEU A 12 25.24 -36.95 -3.37
N GLN A 13 26.00 -36.86 -4.48
CA GLN A 13 25.63 -36.20 -5.74
C GLN A 13 25.26 -34.72 -5.57
N GLU A 14 25.90 -34.04 -4.62
CA GLU A 14 25.64 -32.63 -4.33
C GLU A 14 26.51 -31.75 -5.24
N THR A 15 25.87 -30.96 -6.10
CA THR A 15 26.54 -30.05 -7.06
C THR A 15 26.38 -28.58 -6.71
N GLU A 16 25.50 -28.25 -5.77
CA GLU A 16 25.24 -26.88 -5.35
C GLU A 16 26.26 -26.41 -4.30
N ASP A 17 26.67 -25.13 -4.40
CA ASP A 17 27.63 -24.51 -3.49
C ASP A 17 27.21 -24.59 -2.01
N LYS A 18 25.90 -24.51 -1.75
CA LYS A 18 25.36 -24.45 -0.40
C LYS A 18 25.49 -25.80 0.36
N PRO A 19 25.00 -26.95 -0.15
CA PRO A 19 25.28 -28.26 0.44
C PRO A 19 26.77 -28.56 0.58
N ILE A 20 27.60 -28.21 -0.41
CA ILE A 20 29.06 -28.41 -0.36
C ILE A 20 29.68 -27.61 0.79
N HIS A 21 29.28 -26.34 0.94
CA HIS A 21 29.71 -25.50 2.07
C HIS A 21 29.26 -26.06 3.41
N GLN A 22 28.05 -26.63 3.50
CA GLN A 22 27.57 -27.27 4.72
C GLN A 22 28.38 -28.51 5.07
N ILE A 23 28.72 -29.36 4.10
CA ILE A 23 29.59 -30.53 4.31
C ILE A 23 30.96 -30.08 4.84
N HIS A 24 31.52 -29.01 4.29
CA HIS A 24 32.76 -28.42 4.80
C HIS A 24 32.64 -27.99 6.26
N GLN A 25 31.59 -27.25 6.61
CA GLN A 25 31.37 -26.80 7.99
C GLN A 25 31.11 -27.96 8.96
N ILE A 26 30.51 -29.06 8.49
CA ILE A 26 30.33 -30.28 9.27
C ILE A 26 31.70 -30.89 9.58
N CYS A 27 32.53 -31.13 8.56
CA CYS A 27 33.88 -31.67 8.73
C CYS A 27 34.73 -30.83 9.70
N GLU A 28 34.68 -29.50 9.60
CA GLU A 28 35.41 -28.60 10.51
C GLU A 28 34.93 -28.68 11.97
N LEU A 29 33.66 -29.02 12.19
CA LEU A 29 33.01 -28.88 13.50
C LEU A 29 32.97 -30.16 14.31
N ILE A 30 32.76 -31.30 13.65
CA ILE A 30 32.68 -32.62 14.28
C ILE A 30 33.80 -33.56 13.85
N GLY A 31 34.64 -33.14 12.89
CA GLY A 31 35.76 -33.94 12.38
C GLY A 31 35.39 -34.81 11.19
N GLU A 32 36.41 -35.16 10.41
CA GLU A 32 36.26 -35.91 9.16
C GLU A 32 35.81 -37.36 9.37
N GLU A 33 36.39 -38.04 10.36
CA GLU A 33 36.04 -39.43 10.70
C GLU A 33 34.58 -39.57 11.12
N GLU A 34 34.09 -38.69 12.00
CA GLU A 34 32.69 -38.68 12.41
C GLU A 34 31.77 -38.36 11.23
N THR A 35 32.17 -37.43 10.36
CA THR A 35 31.39 -37.07 9.17
C THR A 35 31.27 -38.26 8.20
N LEU A 36 32.36 -39.01 7.99
CA LEU A 36 32.34 -40.24 7.18
C LEU A 36 31.48 -41.34 7.81
N ALA A 37 31.49 -41.47 9.13
CA ALA A 37 30.61 -42.41 9.83
C ALA A 37 29.11 -42.07 9.63
N TYR A 38 28.76 -40.79 9.53
CA TYR A 38 27.40 -40.38 9.15
C TYR A 38 27.05 -40.69 7.69
N LEU A 39 28.02 -40.58 6.77
CA LEU A 39 27.83 -40.98 5.38
C LEU A 39 27.58 -42.49 5.26
N GLU A 40 28.35 -43.31 5.97
CA GLU A 40 28.15 -44.76 6.01
C GLU A 40 26.77 -45.12 6.58
N LYS A 41 26.37 -44.50 7.69
CA LYS A 41 25.01 -44.67 8.23
C LYS A 41 23.92 -44.26 7.24
N ALA A 42 24.12 -43.19 6.48
CA ALA A 42 23.17 -42.75 5.46
C ALA A 42 23.04 -43.78 4.33
N LEU A 43 24.16 -44.36 3.88
CA LEU A 43 24.17 -45.43 2.86
C LEU A 43 23.46 -46.70 3.33
N LEU A 44 23.66 -47.10 4.59
CA LEU A 44 22.95 -48.24 5.19
C LEU A 44 21.43 -48.00 5.22
N ILE A 45 20.99 -46.82 5.68
CA ILE A 45 19.56 -46.48 5.73
C ILE A 45 18.94 -46.41 4.34
N GLU A 46 19.68 -45.93 3.34
CA GLU A 46 19.21 -45.92 1.96
C GLU A 46 19.04 -47.35 1.40
N ASN A 47 20.01 -48.23 1.67
CA ASN A 47 19.94 -49.66 1.29
C ASN A 47 18.78 -50.39 1.99
N ASP A 48 18.46 -50.02 3.23
CA ASP A 48 17.33 -50.57 4.00
C ASP A 48 15.96 -49.97 3.63
N GLY A 49 15.89 -49.23 2.51
CA GLY A 49 14.65 -48.73 1.93
C GLY A 49 14.38 -47.23 2.12
N GLY A 50 15.34 -46.50 2.69
CA GLY A 50 15.37 -45.04 2.82
C GLY A 50 14.52 -44.47 3.95
N LEU A 51 14.64 -43.16 4.20
CA LEU A 51 13.93 -42.47 5.29
C LEU A 51 12.84 -41.52 4.75
N LYS A 52 11.60 -41.62 5.24
CA LYS A 52 10.53 -40.67 4.86
C LYS A 52 10.69 -39.30 5.53
N THR A 53 10.34 -38.22 4.84
CA THR A 53 10.33 -36.85 5.40
C THR A 53 9.41 -36.74 6.62
N GLU A 54 9.60 -35.73 7.47
CA GLU A 54 8.75 -35.49 8.66
C GLU A 54 7.25 -35.35 8.34
N LYS A 55 6.92 -34.86 7.14
CA LYS A 55 5.54 -34.77 6.65
C LYS A 55 5.01 -36.08 6.04
N GLY A 56 5.83 -37.12 5.91
CA GLY A 56 5.46 -38.45 5.43
C GLY A 56 5.26 -38.59 3.91
N ASP A 57 5.15 -37.48 3.19
CA ASP A 57 4.73 -37.43 1.79
C ASP A 57 5.77 -37.96 0.79
N ARG A 58 7.07 -37.94 1.13
CA ARG A 58 8.15 -38.38 0.22
C ARG A 58 9.31 -39.06 0.94
N LYS A 59 10.02 -39.95 0.25
CA LYS A 59 11.33 -40.46 0.69
C LYS A 59 12.37 -39.34 0.59
N ARG A 60 13.27 -39.24 1.57
CA ARG A 60 14.46 -38.38 1.51
C ARG A 60 15.42 -38.96 0.47
N SER A 61 16.17 -38.10 -0.21
CA SER A 61 17.34 -38.50 -1.00
C SER A 61 18.48 -38.90 -0.07
N LEU A 62 19.51 -39.60 -0.59
CA LEU A 62 20.70 -39.96 0.17
C LEU A 62 21.34 -38.73 0.88
N GLY A 63 21.50 -37.61 0.17
CA GLY A 63 21.94 -36.33 0.77
C GLY A 63 21.00 -35.85 1.88
N GLY A 64 19.68 -35.95 1.66
CA GLY A 64 18.68 -35.62 2.68
C GLY A 64 18.73 -36.52 3.92
N VAL A 65 19.04 -37.81 3.77
CA VAL A 65 19.26 -38.75 4.89
C VAL A 65 20.53 -38.37 5.63
N PHE A 66 21.63 -38.13 4.93
CA PHE A 66 22.91 -37.70 5.52
C PHE A 66 22.75 -36.43 6.36
N PHE A 67 22.20 -35.34 5.79
CA PHE A 67 22.00 -34.10 6.53
C PHE A 67 21.04 -34.26 7.71
N TYR A 68 20.05 -35.15 7.60
CA TYR A 68 19.13 -35.44 8.71
C TYR A 68 19.84 -36.13 9.88
N LEU A 69 20.68 -37.14 9.59
CA LEU A 69 21.43 -37.87 10.62
C LEU A 69 22.45 -36.98 11.33
N VAL A 70 23.28 -36.27 10.54
CA VAL A 70 24.28 -35.35 11.06
C VAL A 70 23.62 -34.29 11.94
N ARG A 71 22.53 -33.70 11.46
CA ARG A 71 21.76 -32.72 12.22
C ARG A 71 21.20 -33.31 13.52
N GLY A 72 20.71 -34.55 13.51
CA GLY A 72 20.21 -35.24 14.70
C GLY A 72 21.29 -35.43 15.77
N GLY A 73 22.52 -35.73 15.35
CA GLY A 73 23.66 -35.95 16.24
C GLY A 73 24.36 -34.68 16.76
N MET A 74 24.16 -33.53 16.11
CA MET A 74 24.75 -32.26 16.55
C MET A 74 24.02 -31.65 17.76
N THR A 75 24.77 -30.95 18.62
CA THR A 75 24.20 -30.06 19.65
C THR A 75 23.54 -28.83 19.03
N TRP A 76 22.71 -28.11 19.80
CA TRP A 76 22.01 -26.92 19.31
C TRP A 76 22.95 -25.82 18.79
N SER A 77 24.05 -25.56 19.50
CA SER A 77 25.05 -24.56 19.08
C SER A 77 25.75 -24.96 17.78
N GLN A 78 26.08 -26.24 17.63
CA GLN A 78 26.68 -26.77 16.41
C GLN A 78 25.71 -26.68 15.21
N ARG A 79 24.43 -27.04 15.42
CA ARG A 79 23.40 -26.93 14.39
C ARG A 79 23.22 -25.49 13.90
N ARG A 80 23.26 -24.49 14.78
CA ARG A 80 23.11 -23.08 14.40
C ARG A 80 24.27 -22.57 13.53
N ARG A 81 25.47 -23.14 13.70
CA ARG A 81 26.65 -22.80 12.92
C ARG A 81 26.59 -23.35 11.49
N VAL A 82 26.07 -24.57 11.31
CA VAL A 82 26.03 -25.29 10.02
C VAL A 82 24.71 -25.07 9.27
N PHE A 83 23.60 -24.92 9.98
CA PHE A 83 22.25 -24.81 9.42
C PHE A 83 21.57 -23.50 9.87
N PRO A 84 22.00 -22.33 9.36
CA PRO A 84 21.59 -21.01 9.87
C PRO A 84 20.09 -20.68 9.67
N TYR A 85 19.36 -21.47 8.88
CA TYR A 85 17.90 -21.30 8.71
C TYR A 85 17.07 -21.81 9.90
N PHE A 86 17.67 -22.44 10.92
CA PHE A 86 16.98 -22.86 12.15
C PHE A 86 16.98 -21.80 13.25
N SER A 87 16.82 -20.53 12.86
CA SER A 87 16.34 -19.54 13.82
C SER A 87 14.87 -19.84 14.12
N THR A 88 14.60 -20.42 15.30
CA THR A 88 13.29 -20.36 15.96
C THR A 88 13.02 -18.98 16.58
N GLU A 89 13.95 -18.02 16.46
CA GLU A 89 13.61 -16.65 16.79
C GLU A 89 12.54 -16.20 15.80
N PRO A 90 11.37 -15.75 16.27
CA PRO A 90 10.35 -15.25 15.38
C PRO A 90 11.03 -14.22 14.49
N LYS A 91 10.88 -14.35 13.16
CA LYS A 91 11.28 -13.29 12.23
C LYS A 91 10.65 -12.02 12.79
N VAL A 92 11.45 -11.16 13.42
CA VAL A 92 11.00 -9.84 13.84
C VAL A 92 10.62 -9.20 12.54
N ASN A 93 9.31 -9.18 12.29
CA ASN A 93 8.77 -8.63 11.08
C ASN A 93 9.08 -7.15 11.20
N ASN A 94 10.20 -6.72 10.62
CA ASN A 94 10.67 -5.34 10.58
C ASN A 94 9.75 -4.48 9.69
N LYS A 95 8.48 -4.86 9.54
CA LYS A 95 7.41 -3.88 9.42
C LYS A 95 7.50 -3.05 10.69
N LEU A 96 8.18 -1.91 10.59
CA LEU A 96 7.98 -0.78 11.50
C LEU A 96 6.51 -0.81 11.89
N ALA A 97 6.23 -1.11 13.15
CA ALA A 97 4.86 -1.09 13.63
C ALA A 97 4.34 0.31 13.26
N ALA A 98 3.38 0.36 12.34
CA ALA A 98 2.89 1.61 11.79
C ALA A 98 2.10 2.30 12.90
N SER A 99 2.82 2.93 13.82
CA SER A 99 2.22 3.81 14.80
C SER A 99 1.45 4.85 13.98
N PRO A 100 0.13 4.98 14.20
CA PRO A 100 -0.65 5.94 13.45
C PRO A 100 -0.04 7.33 13.61
N TYR A 101 0.00 8.09 12.51
CA TYR A 101 0.53 9.45 12.54
C TYR A 101 -0.29 10.28 13.53
N LYS A 102 0.35 10.82 14.57
CA LYS A 102 -0.37 11.60 15.59
C LYS A 102 -0.58 13.03 15.10
N TRP A 103 -1.79 13.55 15.27
CA TRP A 103 -2.14 14.92 14.87
C TRP A 103 -1.15 15.97 15.39
N SER A 104 -0.65 15.82 16.62
CA SER A 104 0.30 16.76 17.24
C SER A 104 1.67 16.83 16.55
N TRP A 105 2.10 15.78 15.84
CA TRP A 105 3.40 15.72 15.18
C TRP A 105 3.52 16.69 13.99
N ARG A 106 2.37 17.07 13.39
CA ARG A 106 2.32 17.98 12.23
C ARG A 106 3.10 19.26 12.42
N VAL A 107 3.15 19.81 13.64
CA VAL A 107 3.85 21.07 13.93
C VAL A 107 5.36 20.89 13.84
N ALA A 108 5.88 19.80 14.40
CA ALA A 108 7.31 19.49 14.35
C ALA A 108 7.73 19.13 12.92
N ASP A 109 6.93 18.31 12.24
CA ASP A 109 7.23 17.91 10.87
C ASP A 109 7.13 19.08 9.89
N PHE A 110 6.13 19.96 10.05
CA PHE A 110 6.03 21.16 9.22
C PHE A 110 7.28 22.02 9.32
N LYS A 111 7.83 22.22 10.52
CA LYS A 111 9.07 22.98 10.73
C LYS A 111 10.31 22.37 10.04
N ARG A 112 10.28 21.08 9.66
CA ARG A 112 11.39 20.42 8.95
C ARG A 112 11.43 20.81 7.47
N PHE A 113 10.31 21.24 6.89
CA PHE A 113 10.27 21.71 5.50
C PHE A 113 10.93 23.10 5.40
N LYS A 114 12.23 23.15 5.08
CA LYS A 114 12.99 24.41 4.97
C LYS A 114 12.78 25.16 3.65
N ARG A 115 12.09 24.57 2.66
CA ARG A 115 11.95 25.11 1.30
C ARG A 115 10.49 25.03 0.83
N TYR A 116 9.69 26.03 1.19
CA TYR A 116 8.31 26.18 0.71
C TYR A 116 8.20 26.85 -0.68
N GLN A 117 9.33 27.22 -1.28
CA GLN A 117 9.40 28.05 -2.49
C GLN A 117 9.47 27.25 -3.80
N ARG A 118 9.42 25.91 -3.73
CA ARG A 118 9.44 25.03 -4.90
C ARG A 118 8.19 24.15 -4.92
N GLY A 119 7.57 24.04 -6.08
CA GLY A 119 6.30 23.35 -6.29
C GLY A 119 5.11 24.30 -6.14
N ALA A 120 4.54 24.74 -7.27
CA ALA A 120 3.26 25.43 -7.29
C ALA A 120 2.18 24.39 -7.61
N GLY A 121 1.17 24.27 -6.73
CA GLY A 121 -0.01 23.45 -6.96
C GLY A 121 -1.23 24.31 -7.25
N LEU A 122 -2.05 23.91 -8.21
CA LEU A 122 -3.40 24.44 -8.36
C LEU A 122 -4.28 23.82 -7.26
N VAL A 123 -4.95 24.64 -6.47
CA VAL A 123 -5.85 24.17 -5.40
C VAL A 123 -7.27 24.64 -5.67
N GLU A 124 -8.20 23.70 -5.78
CA GLU A 124 -9.64 23.96 -5.75
C GLU A 124 -10.22 23.32 -4.48
N ILE A 125 -11.12 24.01 -3.80
CA ILE A 125 -11.93 23.43 -2.72
C ILE A 125 -13.41 23.36 -3.15
N LYS A 126 -14.05 22.21 -2.89
CA LYS A 126 -15.50 22.03 -3.04
C LYS A 126 -16.15 22.10 -1.66
N VAL A 127 -17.04 23.06 -1.45
CA VAL A 127 -17.86 23.18 -0.24
C VAL A 127 -19.30 22.83 -0.57
N VAL A 128 -19.87 21.86 0.14
CA VAL A 128 -21.25 21.39 -0.07
C VAL A 128 -22.02 21.43 1.24
N GLY A 129 -23.21 22.03 1.23
CA GLY A 129 -24.04 22.12 2.43
C GLY A 129 -25.00 23.29 2.40
N LYS A 130 -25.49 23.69 3.57
CA LYS A 130 -26.39 24.83 3.71
C LYS A 130 -25.65 26.07 4.23
N PRO A 131 -25.93 27.25 3.66
CA PRO A 131 -25.53 28.52 4.25
C PRO A 131 -26.01 28.67 5.69
N LEU A 132 -25.13 29.09 6.61
CA LEU A 132 -25.50 29.50 7.97
C LEU A 132 -26.00 30.93 7.99
N LYS A 133 -25.26 31.81 7.32
CA LYS A 133 -25.58 33.23 7.19
C LYS A 133 -25.26 33.68 5.78
N VAL A 134 -26.15 34.49 5.21
CA VAL A 134 -26.02 35.09 3.87
C VAL A 134 -26.11 36.61 4.03
N ILE A 135 -25.15 37.33 3.45
CA ILE A 135 -25.15 38.78 3.37
C ILE A 135 -24.99 39.15 1.90
N GLU A 136 -26.05 39.71 1.32
CA GLU A 136 -26.04 40.17 -0.08
C GLU A 136 -25.47 41.60 -0.14
N LYS A 137 -24.46 41.80 -0.98
CA LYS A 137 -23.95 43.11 -1.40
C LYS A 137 -24.14 43.25 -2.92
N THR A 138 -23.96 44.45 -3.44
CA THR A 138 -24.20 44.77 -4.85
C THR A 138 -23.46 43.85 -5.83
N GLN A 139 -22.17 43.57 -5.57
CA GLN A 139 -21.31 42.80 -6.47
C GLN A 139 -21.00 41.38 -5.97
N VAL A 140 -21.10 41.17 -4.65
CA VAL A 140 -20.69 39.92 -4.00
C VAL A 140 -21.74 39.52 -2.96
N THR A 141 -21.99 38.23 -2.85
CA THR A 141 -22.74 37.65 -1.75
C THR A 141 -21.77 36.93 -0.84
N VAL A 142 -21.81 37.27 0.44
CA VAL A 142 -20.97 36.68 1.48
C VAL A 142 -21.79 35.61 2.17
N VAL A 143 -21.28 34.37 2.15
CA VAL A 143 -21.92 33.21 2.77
C VAL A 143 -20.98 32.61 3.79
N THR A 144 -21.52 32.08 4.88
CA THR A 144 -20.76 31.25 5.83
C THR A 144 -21.28 29.82 5.86
N MET A 145 -20.40 28.85 5.95
CA MET A 145 -20.72 27.43 6.04
C MET A 145 -19.81 26.75 7.06
N ARG A 146 -20.29 25.70 7.72
CA ARG A 146 -19.50 24.92 8.69
C ARG A 146 -19.15 23.55 8.10
N SER A 147 -17.95 23.04 8.37
CA SER A 147 -17.63 21.65 8.08
C SER A 147 -18.55 20.72 8.86
N GLY A 148 -19.00 19.65 8.20
CA GLY A 148 -19.67 18.54 8.87
C GLY A 148 -18.69 17.61 9.55
N GLU A 149 -19.20 16.44 9.92
CA GLU A 149 -18.34 15.33 10.35
C GLU A 149 -17.44 14.89 9.18
N PRO A 150 -16.16 14.61 9.45
CA PRO A 150 -15.24 14.13 8.43
C PRO A 150 -15.70 12.75 7.91
N PRO A 151 -15.54 12.46 6.61
CA PRO A 151 -15.77 11.12 6.10
C PRO A 151 -14.74 10.13 6.67
N SER A 152 -14.97 8.82 6.46
CA SER A 152 -14.00 7.79 6.82
C SER A 152 -12.67 8.05 6.11
N LEU A 153 -11.62 8.36 6.87
CA LEU A 153 -10.29 8.62 6.33
C LEU A 153 -9.50 7.31 6.15
N PRO A 154 -8.62 7.24 5.14
CA PRO A 154 -7.68 6.12 4.99
C PRO A 154 -6.86 5.83 6.26
N LYS A 155 -6.57 4.54 6.48
CA LYS A 155 -5.73 4.09 7.60
C LYS A 155 -4.37 4.80 7.58
N GLY A 156 -3.98 5.35 8.72
CA GLY A 156 -2.69 6.03 8.92
C GLY A 156 -2.75 7.55 8.91
N LEU A 157 -3.83 8.16 8.41
CA LEU A 157 -4.06 9.60 8.57
C LEU A 157 -4.52 9.92 10.01
N PRO A 158 -4.09 11.06 10.58
CA PRO A 158 -4.60 11.50 11.86
C PRO A 158 -6.09 11.86 11.76
N ALA A 159 -6.85 11.54 12.82
CA ALA A 159 -8.20 12.07 12.96
C ALA A 159 -8.16 13.62 13.00
N PRO A 160 -9.03 14.30 12.26
CA PRO A 160 -9.09 15.76 12.26
C PRO A 160 -9.64 16.26 13.61
N PRO A 161 -9.44 17.55 13.94
CA PRO A 161 -10.02 18.15 15.13
C PRO A 161 -11.55 18.01 15.15
N ALA A 162 -12.12 17.77 16.34
CA ALA A 162 -13.57 17.73 16.52
C ALA A 162 -14.23 19.11 16.32
N THR A 163 -13.46 20.19 16.46
CA THR A 163 -13.95 21.56 16.25
C THR A 163 -14.23 21.80 14.77
N PRO A 164 -15.48 22.09 14.38
CA PRO A 164 -15.80 22.32 12.99
C PRO A 164 -15.16 23.61 12.46
N THR A 165 -14.64 23.55 11.23
CA THR A 165 -14.13 24.72 10.54
C THR A 165 -15.30 25.51 9.95
N VAL A 166 -15.38 26.80 10.26
CA VAL A 166 -16.26 27.72 9.55
C VAL A 166 -15.51 28.25 8.33
N PHE A 167 -16.15 28.30 7.17
CA PHE A 167 -15.65 28.89 5.94
C PHE A 167 -16.40 30.18 5.63
N LEU A 168 -15.67 31.20 5.18
CA LEU A 168 -16.25 32.36 4.51
C LEU A 168 -16.26 32.08 3.01
N ILE A 169 -17.35 32.39 2.32
CA ILE A 169 -17.47 32.14 0.88
C ILE A 169 -17.92 33.43 0.21
N LEU A 170 -17.14 33.87 -0.77
CA LEU A 170 -17.45 35.03 -1.59
C LEU A 170 -17.95 34.57 -2.95
N ILE A 171 -19.23 34.83 -3.22
CA ILE A 171 -19.93 34.41 -4.44
C ILE A 171 -20.25 35.65 -5.25
N ALA A 172 -19.91 35.68 -6.54
CA ALA A 172 -20.30 36.81 -7.39
C ALA A 172 -21.83 36.95 -7.43
N ALA A 173 -22.36 38.17 -7.33
CA ALA A 173 -23.82 38.40 -7.25
C ALA A 173 -24.59 37.79 -8.45
N LYS A 174 -23.96 37.71 -9.63
CA LYS A 174 -24.52 37.04 -10.82
C LYS A 174 -24.66 35.53 -10.63
N GLN A 175 -23.70 34.88 -9.96
CA GLN A 175 -23.77 33.45 -9.64
C GLN A 175 -24.81 33.19 -8.56
N TRP A 176 -24.81 34.01 -7.48
CA TRP A 176 -25.76 33.88 -6.38
C TRP A 176 -27.21 33.95 -6.85
N ARG A 177 -27.55 34.93 -7.70
CA ARG A 177 -28.91 35.08 -8.26
C ARG A 177 -29.43 33.81 -8.95
N LYS A 178 -28.55 33.00 -9.55
CA LYS A 178 -28.94 31.75 -10.23
C LYS A 178 -29.21 30.59 -9.27
N VAL A 179 -28.73 30.66 -8.03
CA VAL A 179 -28.87 29.56 -7.05
C VAL A 179 -29.78 29.91 -5.89
N LYS A 180 -29.93 31.21 -5.57
CA LYS A 180 -30.78 31.73 -4.48
C LYS A 180 -32.18 31.09 -4.42
N PRO A 181 -32.92 30.92 -5.55
CA PRO A 181 -34.26 30.33 -5.49
C PRO A 181 -34.28 28.89 -4.94
N TYR A 182 -33.18 28.16 -5.07
CA TYR A 182 -33.12 26.75 -4.68
C TYR A 182 -32.69 26.56 -3.22
N ILE A 183 -32.17 27.58 -2.55
CA ILE A 183 -31.59 27.43 -1.19
C ILE A 183 -32.66 27.30 -0.10
N GLY A 184 -33.90 27.72 -0.36
CA GLY A 184 -35.00 27.58 0.58
C GLY A 184 -35.47 26.15 0.82
N ASP A 185 -35.20 25.23 -0.12
CA ASP A 185 -35.61 23.83 -0.02
C ASP A 185 -34.76 23.09 1.05
N PRO A 186 -35.40 22.43 2.05
CA PRO A 186 -34.70 21.70 3.09
C PRO A 186 -33.78 20.57 2.60
N THR A 187 -34.08 19.98 1.45
CA THR A 187 -33.33 18.85 0.90
C THR A 187 -32.17 19.29 0.00
N ASN A 188 -32.22 20.54 -0.45
CA ASN A 188 -31.26 21.08 -1.39
C ASN A 188 -30.06 21.72 -0.70
N LYS A 189 -28.86 21.45 -1.22
CA LYS A 189 -27.60 21.98 -0.72
C LYS A 189 -26.96 22.90 -1.76
N LEU A 190 -26.32 23.96 -1.29
CA LEU A 190 -25.42 24.78 -2.09
C LEU A 190 -24.13 24.00 -2.35
N ILE A 191 -23.63 24.07 -3.57
CA ILE A 191 -22.33 23.52 -3.97
C ILE A 191 -21.50 24.67 -4.52
N VAL A 192 -20.36 24.93 -3.89
CA VAL A 192 -19.41 25.96 -4.30
C VAL A 192 -18.07 25.31 -4.59
N ARG A 193 -17.49 25.65 -5.74
CA ARG A 193 -16.10 25.32 -6.09
C ARG A 193 -15.33 26.62 -6.26
N GLY A 194 -14.12 26.68 -5.71
CA GLY A 194 -13.33 27.90 -5.80
C GLY A 194 -11.95 27.79 -5.20
N TRP A 195 -11.27 28.93 -5.23
CA TRP A 195 -9.91 29.05 -4.74
C TRP A 195 -9.90 29.33 -3.23
N PRO A 196 -9.26 28.49 -2.40
CA PRO A 196 -9.15 28.73 -0.97
C PRO A 196 -8.05 29.75 -0.67
N VAL A 197 -8.36 30.74 0.15
CA VAL A 197 -7.42 31.71 0.71
C VAL A 197 -7.50 31.64 2.23
N TYR A 198 -6.38 31.37 2.90
CA TYR A 198 -6.33 31.50 4.35
C TYR A 198 -6.34 32.99 4.73
N ASP A 199 -7.43 33.45 5.34
CA ASP A 199 -7.57 34.81 5.84
C ASP A 199 -7.02 34.87 7.28
N LYS A 200 -5.79 35.37 7.40
CA LYS A 200 -5.12 35.51 8.70
C LYS A 200 -5.86 36.44 9.67
N LYS A 201 -6.60 37.45 9.19
CA LYS A 201 -7.33 38.39 10.06
C LYS A 201 -8.56 37.73 10.67
N LEU A 202 -9.23 36.88 9.90
CA LEU A 202 -10.43 36.18 10.34
C LEU A 202 -10.13 34.80 10.96
N GLY A 203 -8.93 34.26 10.77
CA GLY A 203 -8.54 32.93 11.27
C GLY A 203 -9.31 31.79 10.58
N THR A 204 -9.75 32.00 9.34
CA THR A 204 -10.58 31.05 8.57
C THR A 204 -10.11 30.96 7.11
N ILE A 205 -10.62 29.96 6.40
CA ILE A 205 -10.48 29.85 4.95
C ILE A 205 -11.62 30.63 4.29
N THR A 206 -11.25 31.62 3.48
CA THR A 206 -12.13 32.32 2.56
C THR A 206 -12.07 31.64 1.19
N VAL A 207 -13.21 31.18 0.70
CA VAL A 207 -13.35 30.55 -0.61
C VAL A 207 -13.81 31.60 -1.61
N LEU A 208 -12.99 31.88 -2.62
CA LEU A 208 -13.35 32.72 -3.75
C LEU A 208 -14.04 31.85 -4.80
N ALA A 209 -15.37 31.97 -4.89
CA ALA A 209 -16.16 31.09 -5.74
C ALA A 209 -15.82 31.28 -7.23
N GLN A 210 -15.45 30.19 -7.89
CA GLN A 210 -15.28 30.12 -9.34
C GLN A 210 -16.52 29.52 -9.99
N SER A 211 -17.18 28.57 -9.30
CA SER A 211 -18.46 28.00 -9.70
C SER A 211 -19.40 27.87 -8.50
N THR A 212 -20.70 28.02 -8.76
CA THR A 212 -21.74 27.92 -7.74
C THR A 212 -22.98 27.28 -8.36
N THR A 213 -23.41 26.16 -7.79
CA THR A 213 -24.59 25.41 -8.20
C THR A 213 -25.34 24.89 -6.97
N SER A 214 -26.42 24.15 -7.18
CA SER A 214 -27.14 23.43 -6.13
C SER A 214 -27.28 21.96 -6.48
N THR A 215 -27.53 21.11 -5.49
CA THR A 215 -27.71 19.66 -5.70
C THR A 215 -28.82 19.35 -6.70
N LEU A 216 -29.94 20.07 -6.65
CA LEU A 216 -31.03 19.91 -7.62
C LEU A 216 -30.58 20.25 -9.06
N ARG A 217 -29.81 21.32 -9.23
CA ARG A 217 -29.32 21.73 -10.56
C ARG A 217 -28.21 20.82 -11.09
N GLU A 218 -27.37 20.27 -10.22
CA GLU A 218 -26.35 19.29 -10.61
C GLU A 218 -27.01 17.98 -11.07
N ARG A 219 -28.02 17.49 -10.33
CA ARG A 219 -28.82 16.32 -10.72
C ARG A 219 -29.55 16.50 -12.04
N ALA A 220 -30.18 17.66 -12.26
CA ALA A 220 -30.85 17.96 -13.52
C ALA A 220 -29.87 17.94 -14.71
N LYS A 221 -28.65 18.47 -14.53
CA LYS A 221 -27.62 18.41 -15.56
C LYS A 221 -27.10 17.00 -15.82
N GLN A 222 -26.92 16.19 -14.78
CA GLN A 222 -26.48 14.80 -14.94
C GLN A 222 -27.54 13.95 -15.65
N ALA A 223 -28.82 14.19 -15.36
CA ALA A 223 -29.94 13.55 -16.08
C ALA A 223 -29.98 13.94 -17.57
N ASP A 224 -29.66 15.19 -17.91
CA ASP A 224 -29.57 15.66 -19.30
C ASP A 224 -28.32 15.17 -20.05
N THR A 225 -27.23 14.85 -19.35
CA THR A 225 -25.92 14.52 -19.98
C THR A 225 -25.69 13.01 -20.12
N GLY A 226 -26.54 12.16 -19.54
CA GLY A 226 -26.45 10.69 -19.70
C GLY A 226 -25.23 10.02 -19.04
N GLU A 227 -24.36 10.77 -18.35
CA GLU A 227 -23.23 10.21 -17.59
C GLU A 227 -23.68 9.80 -16.18
N THR A 228 -24.04 8.53 -16.03
CA THR A 228 -24.16 7.88 -14.72
C THR A 228 -22.77 7.68 -14.11
N GLY A 229 -22.31 8.66 -13.32
CA GLY A 229 -21.21 8.44 -12.38
C GLY A 229 -21.63 7.48 -11.26
N PRO A 230 -20.70 6.75 -10.64
CA PRO A 230 -21.02 5.61 -9.79
C PRO A 230 -21.83 6.03 -8.56
N ILE A 231 -22.94 5.33 -8.37
CA ILE A 231 -23.78 5.40 -7.19
C ILE A 231 -22.97 4.77 -6.04
N GLU A 232 -22.58 5.57 -5.05
CA GLU A 232 -22.08 5.03 -3.78
C GLU A 232 -23.20 4.20 -3.14
N GLY A 233 -23.03 2.87 -3.10
CA GLY A 233 -23.79 2.01 -2.17
C GLY A 233 -24.49 0.79 -2.75
N GLU A 234 -23.92 0.04 -3.70
CA GLU A 234 -24.38 -1.33 -3.96
C GLU A 234 -23.23 -2.33 -3.93
N ASP A 235 -23.54 -3.47 -3.30
CA ASP A 235 -22.66 -4.58 -2.98
C ASP A 235 -21.85 -5.07 -4.18
N MET A 236 -20.57 -5.27 -3.94
CA MET A 236 -19.62 -5.89 -4.86
C MET A 236 -20.02 -7.37 -5.03
N PRO A 237 -20.46 -7.83 -6.23
CA PRO A 237 -20.53 -9.26 -6.48
C PRO A 237 -19.10 -9.82 -6.63
N PRO A 238 -18.89 -11.11 -6.32
CA PRO A 238 -17.56 -11.67 -6.22
C PRO A 238 -16.86 -11.75 -7.57
N SER A 239 -15.54 -11.62 -7.49
CA SER A 239 -14.53 -11.84 -8.50
C SER A 239 -14.83 -13.06 -9.38
N VAL A 240 -14.82 -12.86 -10.69
CA VAL A 240 -14.60 -13.94 -11.65
C VAL A 240 -13.21 -13.71 -12.24
N GLU A 241 -12.35 -14.70 -12.00
CA GLU A 241 -11.04 -14.85 -12.59
C GLU A 241 -11.15 -15.16 -14.09
N ASP A 242 -10.04 -14.87 -14.75
CA ASP A 242 -9.56 -15.42 -16.01
C ASP A 242 -10.23 -15.06 -17.35
N GLU A 243 -9.33 -14.56 -18.21
CA GLU A 243 -9.03 -15.11 -19.53
C GLU A 243 -9.17 -14.15 -20.74
N LEU A 244 -8.02 -14.09 -21.44
CA LEU A 244 -7.82 -13.82 -22.87
C LEU A 244 -7.61 -12.35 -23.29
N VAL A 245 -6.31 -12.03 -23.28
CA VAL A 245 -5.63 -11.04 -24.13
C VAL A 245 -5.99 -11.26 -25.61
N PRO A 246 -6.39 -10.24 -26.37
CA PRO A 246 -6.32 -10.27 -27.83
C PRO A 246 -5.01 -9.68 -28.33
N GLU A 247 -4.54 -10.32 -29.40
CA GLU A 247 -3.28 -10.16 -30.11
C GLU A 247 -3.01 -8.74 -30.62
N VAL A 248 -1.71 -8.45 -30.67
CA VAL A 248 -1.10 -7.32 -31.35
C VAL A 248 -1.36 -7.45 -32.84
N VAL A 249 -2.09 -6.49 -33.43
CA VAL A 249 -2.12 -6.29 -34.88
C VAL A 249 -1.28 -5.06 -35.19
N ASP A 250 -0.16 -5.34 -35.84
CA ASP A 250 0.79 -4.41 -36.42
C ASP A 250 0.20 -3.90 -37.75
N ASP A 251 0.01 -2.59 -37.89
CA ASP A 251 -0.27 -1.92 -39.16
C ASP A 251 -0.06 -0.41 -39.01
N THR A 252 1.17 0.05 -39.26
CA THR A 252 1.39 1.44 -39.70
C THR A 252 2.34 1.46 -40.89
N GLU A 253 1.73 1.40 -42.07
CA GLU A 253 2.33 1.86 -43.32
C GLU A 253 2.67 3.36 -43.21
N ILE A 254 3.91 3.69 -43.55
CA ILE A 254 4.40 5.04 -43.77
C ILE A 254 4.24 5.37 -45.26
N PRO A 255 3.55 6.46 -45.65
CA PRO A 255 3.81 7.09 -46.92
C PRO A 255 4.77 8.27 -46.71
N GLN A 256 5.97 8.12 -47.26
CA GLN A 256 6.80 9.24 -47.65
C GLN A 256 6.01 10.10 -48.63
N ASN A 257 5.94 11.42 -48.40
CA ASN A 257 5.64 12.33 -49.49
C ASN A 257 6.65 13.47 -49.54
N GLN A 258 7.07 13.71 -50.78
CA GLN A 258 8.14 14.56 -51.23
C GLN A 258 7.67 16.02 -51.27
N SER A 259 8.54 16.93 -50.82
CA SER A 259 8.85 18.28 -51.35
C SER A 259 9.25 19.21 -50.21
#